data_AF-A0A5B7JGU1-F1
#
_entry.id   AF-A0A5B7JGU1-F1
#
_cell.length_a   1.000
_cell.length_b   1.000
_cell.length_c   1.000
_cell.angle_alpha   90.00
_cell.angle_beta   90.00
_cell.angle_gamma   90.00
#
_symmetry.space_group_name_H-M   'P 1'
#
loop_
_entity.id
_entity.type
_entity.pdbx_description
1 polymer ?
#
loop_
_entity_poly.entity_id
_entity_poly.type
_entity_poly.pdbx_seq_one_letter_code
_entity_poly.pdbx_strand_id
1 'polypeptide(L)'
;MVAGCVVMPVESVGLTMLSQCQAMEQNLVLPVHKGTGDDEFEGATVIEPRKGYYSQPIATLDFSSLYPSIMMAHNLCYTTLLSGPERAQEYGLTPEDFIKTPTGNYFVKSHKRKGLLPEILESLLSARKKAKNDLKKETDPLRKKVRQ
;
A
#
# COMPACT_ATOMS: atom_id res chain seq x y z
N MET A 1 4.57 37.71 -1.54
CA MET A 1 4.54 36.67 -2.60
C MET A 1 3.73 35.51 -2.07
N VAL A 2 2.71 35.13 -2.82
CA VAL A 2 1.60 34.28 -2.40
C VAL A 2 2.07 32.88 -2.01
N ALA A 3 1.74 32.48 -0.77
CA ALA A 3 1.77 31.10 -0.34
C ALA A 3 0.76 30.33 -1.19
N GLY A 4 1.25 29.60 -2.19
CA GLY A 4 0.45 28.65 -2.95
C GLY A 4 0.02 27.56 -1.99
N CYS A 5 -1.19 27.69 -1.47
CA CYS A 5 -1.88 26.63 -0.74
C CYS A 5 -2.11 25.51 -1.76
N VAL A 6 -1.18 24.56 -1.83
CA VAL A 6 -1.36 23.33 -2.60
C VAL A 6 -2.45 22.57 -1.85
N VAL A 7 -3.69 22.75 -2.29
CA VAL A 7 -4.82 21.92 -1.86
C VAL A 7 -4.58 20.55 -2.48
N MET A 8 -3.73 19.75 -1.84
CA MET A 8 -3.61 18.34 -2.15
C MET A 8 -4.89 17.63 -1.66
N PRO A 9 -5.34 16.56 -2.34
CA PRO A 9 -6.45 15.76 -1.85
C PRO A 9 -6.21 15.34 -0.40
N VAL A 10 -7.24 15.41 0.44
CA VAL A 10 -7.15 15.14 1.89
C VAL A 10 -6.51 13.78 2.20
N GLU A 11 -6.76 12.77 1.35
CA GLU A 11 -6.13 11.45 1.43
C GLU A 11 -4.62 11.47 1.12
N SER A 12 -4.21 12.23 0.10
CA SER A 12 -2.81 12.40 -0.28
C SER A 12 -2.03 13.17 0.79
N VAL A 13 -2.65 14.16 1.43
CA VAL A 13 -2.06 14.90 2.56
C VAL A 13 -1.83 13.96 3.74
N GLY A 14 -2.83 13.15 4.10
CA GLY A 14 -2.71 12.20 5.21
C GLY A 14 -1.58 11.20 5.01
N LEU A 15 -1.48 10.61 3.82
CA LEU A 15 -0.42 9.66 3.50
C LEU A 15 0.97 10.32 3.47
N THR A 16 1.07 11.53 2.90
CA THR A 16 2.33 12.28 2.85
C THR A 16 2.82 12.60 4.26
N MET A 17 1.94 13.09 5.14
CA MET A 17 2.28 13.37 6.53
C MET A 17 2.74 12.12 7.28
N LEU A 18 2.03 11.00 7.15
CA LEU A 18 2.42 9.73 7.78
C LEU A 18 3.78 9.24 7.28
N SER A 19 4.02 9.33 5.97
CA SER A 19 5.29 8.95 5.38
C SER A 19 6.44 9.84 5.85
N GLN A 20 6.19 11.14 6.06
CA GLN A 20 7.18 12.09 6.53
C GLN A 20 7.52 11.86 8.01
N CYS A 21 6.53 11.58 8.86
CA CYS A 21 6.76 11.22 10.25
C CYS A 21 7.65 9.97 10.37
N GLN A 22 7.35 8.91 9.63
CA GLN A 22 8.18 7.70 9.64
C GLN A 22 9.56 7.91 8.99
N ALA A 23 9.65 8.74 7.95
CA ALA A 23 10.93 9.07 7.33
C ALA A 23 11.86 9.79 8.33
N MET A 24 11.33 10.67 9.18
CA MET A 24 12.10 11.36 10.21
C MET A 24 12.69 10.38 11.23
N GLU A 25 11.92 9.37 11.66
CA GLU A 25 12.42 8.33 12.58
C GLU A 25 13.60 7.54 12.01
N GLN A 26 13.61 7.34 10.69
CA GLN A 26 14.67 6.59 10.00
C GLN A 26 15.75 7.49 9.36
N ASN A 27 15.80 8.79 9.69
CA ASN A 27 16.73 9.77 9.12
C ASN A 27 16.70 9.81 7.57
N LEU A 28 15.51 9.71 6.99
CA LEU A 28 15.27 9.76 5.55
C LEU A 28 14.66 11.11 5.14
N VAL A 29 15.05 11.59 3.96
CA VAL A 29 14.51 12.82 3.36
C VAL A 29 13.65 12.45 2.17
N LEU A 30 12.42 12.98 2.13
CA LEU A 30 11.52 12.79 1.00
C LEU A 30 11.84 13.83 -0.09
N PRO A 31 12.26 13.40 -1.30
CA PRO A 31 12.51 14.32 -2.39
C PRO A 31 11.19 14.89 -2.93
N VAL A 32 11.18 16.18 -3.26
CA VAL A 32 10.03 16.83 -3.89
C VAL A 32 10.11 16.61 -5.40
N HIS A 33 9.25 15.74 -5.93
CA HIS A 33 9.14 15.50 -7.36
C HIS A 33 7.90 16.19 -7.93
N LYS A 34 8.06 17.02 -8.97
CA LYS A 34 6.93 17.61 -9.71
C LYS A 34 6.58 16.64 -10.83
N GLY A 35 5.54 15.84 -10.65
CA GLY A 35 5.11 14.89 -11.67
C GLY A 35 4.63 15.60 -12.94
N THR A 36 5.19 15.25 -14.08
CA THR A 36 4.56 15.42 -15.39
C THR A 36 3.61 14.24 -15.56
N GLY A 37 2.36 14.41 -15.11
CA GLY A 37 1.37 13.34 -15.14
C GLY A 37 0.81 13.18 -16.54
N ASP A 38 1.16 12.10 -17.23
CA ASP A 38 0.43 11.59 -18.40
C ASP A 38 0.74 10.11 -18.74
N ASP A 39 1.26 9.32 -17.79
CA ASP A 39 1.44 7.89 -17.99
C ASP A 39 0.27 7.11 -17.38
N GLU A 40 -0.57 6.53 -18.25
CA GLU A 40 -1.65 5.62 -17.85
C GLU A 40 -1.06 4.24 -17.55
N PHE A 41 -1.35 3.69 -16.37
CA PHE A 41 -0.87 2.38 -15.94
C PHE A 41 -1.96 1.32 -16.08
N GLU A 42 -1.58 0.09 -16.44
CA GLU A 42 -2.50 -1.03 -16.51
C GLU A 42 -3.07 -1.36 -15.11
N GLY A 43 -4.39 -1.34 -15.01
CA GLY A 43 -5.13 -1.53 -13.76
C GLY A 43 -5.53 -2.99 -13.50
N ALA A 44 -6.68 -3.17 -12.86
CA ALA A 44 -7.19 -4.50 -12.51
C ALA A 44 -7.85 -5.19 -13.72
N THR A 45 -7.65 -6.51 -13.82
CA THR A 45 -8.35 -7.35 -14.79
C THR A 45 -9.75 -7.71 -14.28
N VAL A 46 -10.77 -7.56 -15.14
CA VAL A 46 -12.14 -8.00 -14.86
C VAL A 46 -12.43 -9.26 -15.66
N ILE A 47 -12.81 -10.34 -14.98
CA ILE A 47 -13.20 -11.59 -15.63
C ILE A 47 -14.57 -11.39 -16.30
N GLU A 48 -14.71 -11.88 -17.53
CA GLU A 48 -15.98 -11.78 -18.26
C GLU A 48 -17.11 -12.55 -17.53
N PRO A 49 -18.24 -11.89 -17.24
CA PRO A 49 -19.33 -12.53 -16.51
C PRO A 49 -20.14 -13.45 -17.42
N ARG A 50 -20.45 -14.66 -16.92
CA ARG A 50 -21.44 -15.54 -17.54
C ARG A 50 -22.85 -15.02 -17.22
N LYS A 51 -23.46 -14.30 -18.16
CA LYS A 51 -24.80 -13.74 -18.02
C LYS A 51 -25.85 -14.85 -17.96
N GLY A 52 -26.78 -14.74 -17.02
CA GLY A 52 -27.86 -15.69 -16.85
C GLY A 52 -28.54 -15.55 -15.49
N TYR A 53 -29.68 -16.21 -15.34
CA TYR A 53 -30.33 -16.38 -14.06
C TYR A 53 -29.80 -17.65 -13.38
N TYR A 54 -29.32 -17.54 -12.15
CA TYR A 54 -28.80 -18.66 -11.38
C TYR A 54 -29.78 -19.01 -10.26
N SER A 55 -30.39 -20.20 -10.35
CA SER A 55 -31.29 -20.73 -9.32
C SER A 55 -30.55 -21.42 -8.17
N GLN A 56 -29.23 -21.62 -8.30
CA GLN A 56 -28.37 -22.22 -7.30
C GLN A 56 -27.55 -21.14 -6.56
N PRO A 57 -27.24 -21.32 -5.26
CA PRO A 57 -26.43 -20.36 -4.52
C PRO A 57 -25.01 -20.30 -5.09
N ILE A 58 -24.50 -19.07 -5.30
CA ILE A 58 -23.14 -18.81 -5.78
C ILE A 58 -22.30 -18.34 -4.59
N ALA A 59 -21.20 -19.04 -4.32
CA ALA A 59 -20.24 -18.62 -3.31
C ALA A 59 -19.36 -17.48 -3.86
N THR A 60 -19.27 -16.39 -3.11
CA THR A 60 -18.35 -15.28 -3.39
C THR A 60 -17.15 -15.36 -2.47
N LEU A 61 -15.94 -15.34 -3.03
CA LEU A 61 -14.69 -15.34 -2.29
C LEU A 61 -13.93 -14.05 -2.60
N ASP A 62 -13.60 -13.28 -1.57
CA ASP A 62 -12.87 -12.03 -1.66
C ASP A 62 -11.59 -12.05 -0.81
N PHE A 63 -10.54 -11.37 -1.30
CA PHE A 63 -9.34 -11.14 -0.51
C PHE A 63 -9.52 -9.90 0.36
N SER A 64 -9.40 -10.06 1.68
CA SER A 64 -9.43 -8.91 2.59
C SER A 64 -8.18 -8.05 2.40
N SER A 65 -8.35 -6.80 1.96
CA SER A 65 -7.24 -5.85 1.79
C SER A 65 -6.15 -6.37 0.84
N LEU A 66 -6.53 -6.72 -0.40
CA LEU A 66 -5.64 -7.29 -1.42
C LEU A 66 -4.34 -6.48 -1.61
N TYR A 67 -4.42 -5.21 -2.01
CA TYR A 67 -3.23 -4.40 -2.30
C TYR A 67 -2.31 -4.20 -1.09
N PRO A 68 -2.81 -3.81 0.11
CA PRO A 68 -1.95 -3.74 1.29
C PRO A 68 -1.25 -5.07 1.60
N SER A 69 -1.94 -6.20 1.42
CA SER A 69 -1.35 -7.52 1.67
C SER A 69 -0.21 -7.85 0.72
N ILE A 70 -0.37 -7.52 -0.58
CA ILE A 70 0.68 -7.69 -1.59
C ILE A 70 1.89 -6.80 -1.26
N MET A 71 1.65 -5.52 -0.91
CA MET A 71 2.72 -4.58 -0.58
C MET A 71 3.54 -5.03 0.63
N MET A 72 2.88 -5.53 1.69
CA MET A 72 3.55 -6.04 2.89
C MET A 72 4.29 -7.36 2.61
N ALA A 73 3.66 -8.30 1.90
CA ALA A 73 4.25 -9.62 1.63
C ALA A 73 5.52 -9.55 0.78
N HIS A 74 5.55 -8.62 -0.18
CA HIS A 74 6.66 -8.42 -1.11
C HIS A 74 7.56 -7.24 -0.74
N ASN A 75 7.37 -6.63 0.43
CA ASN A 75 8.17 -5.49 0.93
C ASN A 75 8.28 -4.35 -0.09
N LEU A 76 7.18 -4.03 -0.77
CA LEU A 76 7.13 -3.01 -1.82
C LEU A 76 7.15 -1.61 -1.19
N CYS A 77 8.29 -0.92 -1.32
CA CYS A 77 8.48 0.41 -0.78
C CYS A 77 9.47 1.22 -1.62
N TYR A 78 9.35 2.55 -1.59
CA TYR A 78 10.32 3.46 -2.21
C TYR A 78 11.75 3.24 -1.69
N THR A 79 11.88 2.88 -0.40
CA THR A 79 13.18 2.64 0.26
C THR A 79 13.81 1.29 -0.05
N THR A 80 13.05 0.38 -0.68
CA THR A 80 13.47 -0.99 -1.01
C THR A 80 13.54 -1.22 -2.52
N LEU A 81 13.16 -0.22 -3.32
CA LEU A 81 13.21 -0.25 -4.79
C LEU A 81 14.67 -0.20 -5.27
N LEU A 82 15.02 -1.09 -6.19
CA LEU A 82 16.31 -1.13 -6.88
C LEU A 82 16.12 -0.73 -8.35
N SER A 83 16.96 0.18 -8.84
CA SER A 83 16.94 0.65 -10.24
C SER A 83 17.43 -0.38 -11.26
N GLY A 84 17.81 -1.58 -10.82
CA GLY A 84 18.31 -2.65 -11.69
C GLY A 84 19.16 -3.68 -10.92
N PRO A 85 19.53 -4.79 -11.56
CA PRO A 85 20.38 -5.83 -10.97
C PRO A 85 21.82 -5.35 -10.70
N GLU A 86 22.31 -4.37 -11.48
CA GLU A 86 23.63 -3.78 -11.30
C GLU A 86 23.78 -3.12 -9.92
N ARG A 87 22.73 -2.40 -9.48
CA ARG A 87 22.67 -1.80 -8.14
C ARG A 87 22.66 -2.86 -7.04
N ALA A 88 22.07 -4.03 -7.29
CA ALA A 88 22.11 -5.12 -6.33
C ALA A 88 23.55 -5.63 -6.11
N GLN A 89 24.36 -5.70 -7.17
CA GLN A 89 25.77 -6.08 -7.08
C GLN A 89 26.62 -5.03 -6.36
N GLU A 90 26.36 -3.74 -6.58
CA GLU A 90 27.03 -2.63 -5.87
C GLU A 90 26.83 -2.72 -4.35
N TYR A 91 25.63 -3.10 -3.91
CA TYR A 91 25.32 -3.33 -2.50
C TYR A 91 25.73 -4.71 -1.97
N GLY A 92 26.38 -5.55 -2.78
CA GLY A 92 26.78 -6.91 -2.41
C GLY A 92 25.59 -7.81 -2.08
N LEU A 93 24.43 -7.56 -2.68
CA LEU A 93 23.21 -8.34 -2.46
C LEU A 93 23.24 -9.61 -3.31
N THR A 94 22.88 -10.72 -2.67
CA THR A 94 22.74 -12.01 -3.35
C THR A 94 21.38 -12.10 -4.06
N PRO A 95 21.20 -13.02 -5.02
CA PRO A 95 19.89 -13.27 -5.65
C PRO A 95 18.78 -13.65 -4.67
N GLU A 96 19.14 -14.11 -3.47
CA GLU A 96 18.20 -14.43 -2.40
C GLU A 96 17.71 -13.19 -1.65
N ASP A 97 18.41 -12.06 -1.77
CA ASP A 97 18.15 -10.83 -1.02
C ASP A 97 17.12 -9.90 -1.68
N PHE A 98 16.76 -10.16 -2.94
CA PHE A 98 15.81 -9.35 -3.68
C PHE A 98 14.78 -10.21 -4.43
N ILE A 99 13.70 -9.57 -4.86
CA ILE A 99 12.65 -10.16 -5.69
C ILE A 99 12.49 -9.37 -6.97
N LYS A 100 12.01 -10.02 -8.03
CA LYS A 100 11.63 -9.38 -9.29
C LYS A 100 10.12 -9.41 -9.43
N THR A 101 9.49 -8.27 -9.69
CA THR A 101 8.05 -8.17 -9.93
C THR A 101 7.69 -8.56 -11.37
N PRO A 102 6.42 -8.89 -11.67
CA PRO A 102 5.97 -9.18 -13.03
C PRO A 102 6.25 -8.04 -14.02
N THR A 103 6.21 -6.79 -13.55
CA THR A 103 6.54 -5.58 -14.34
C THR A 103 8.05 -5.41 -14.58
N GLY A 104 8.89 -6.26 -13.99
CA GLY A 104 10.35 -6.21 -14.17
C GLY A 104 11.11 -5.34 -13.16
N ASN A 105 10.45 -4.83 -12.12
CA ASN A 105 11.09 -4.04 -11.06
C ASN A 105 11.72 -4.95 -9.99
N TYR A 106 12.76 -4.46 -9.32
CA TYR A 106 13.48 -5.21 -8.29
C TYR A 106 13.28 -4.59 -6.91
N PHE A 107 12.99 -5.42 -5.90
CA PHE A 107 12.79 -4.98 -4.51
C PHE A 107 13.59 -5.82 -3.54
N VAL A 108 14.18 -5.17 -2.53
CA VAL A 108 14.90 -5.84 -1.44
C VAL A 108 13.92 -6.53 -0.50
N LYS A 109 14.24 -7.75 -0.06
CA LYS A 109 13.43 -8.50 0.92
C LYS A 109 13.54 -7.92 2.33
N SER A 110 12.53 -8.22 3.15
CA SER A 110 12.39 -7.67 4.51
C SER A 110 13.52 -8.04 5.47
N HIS A 111 14.25 -9.15 5.25
CA HIS A 111 15.34 -9.57 6.13
C HIS A 111 16.57 -8.66 6.06
N LYS A 112 16.79 -7.95 4.95
CA LYS A 112 17.84 -6.93 4.84
C LYS A 112 17.35 -5.57 5.32
N ARG A 113 16.15 -5.18 4.88
CA ARG A 113 15.54 -3.89 5.23
C ARG A 113 14.03 -3.98 5.17
N LYS A 114 13.35 -3.61 6.25
CA LYS A 114 11.90 -3.42 6.23
C LYS A 114 11.56 -2.06 5.58
N GLY A 115 10.63 -2.06 4.64
CA GLY A 115 10.15 -0.84 4.00
C GLY A 115 9.26 -0.01 4.93
N LEU A 116 9.22 1.31 4.69
CA LEU A 116 8.34 2.24 5.42
C LEU A 116 6.87 1.95 5.15
N LEU A 117 6.49 1.79 3.88
CA LEU A 117 5.08 1.56 3.50
C LEU A 117 4.47 0.32 4.17
N PRO A 118 5.13 -0.86 4.19
CA PRO A 118 4.66 -2.01 4.96
C PRO A 118 4.37 -1.68 6.43
N GLU A 119 5.19 -0.87 7.08
CA GLU A 119 5.02 -0.49 8.49
C GLU A 119 3.81 0.44 8.71
N ILE A 120 3.63 1.44 7.84
CA ILE A 120 2.42 2.30 7.85
C ILE A 120 1.18 1.43 7.68
N LEU A 121 1.19 0.54 6.70
CA LEU A 121 0.06 -0.32 6.37
C LEU A 121 -0.28 -1.29 7.49
N GLU A 122 0.72 -1.87 8.17
CA GLU A 122 0.52 -2.69 9.36
C GLU A 122 -0.18 -1.90 10.47
N SER A 123 0.29 -0.67 10.75
CA SER A 123 -0.33 0.22 11.74
C SER A 123 -1.78 0.54 11.39
N LEU A 124 -2.05 0.94 10.13
CA LEU A 124 -3.39 1.26 9.66
C LEU A 124 -4.35 0.05 9.71
N LEU A 125 -3.88 -1.13 9.31
CA LEU A 125 -4.67 -2.36 9.37
C LEU A 125 -4.95 -2.77 10.81
N SER A 126 -3.98 -2.61 11.72
CA SER A 126 -4.16 -2.88 13.14
C SER A 126 -5.20 -1.95 13.77
N ALA A 127 -5.15 -0.66 13.45
CA ALA A 127 -6.12 0.34 13.90
C ALA A 127 -7.52 0.02 13.37
N ARG A 128 -7.64 -0.34 12.09
CA ARG A 128 -8.90 -0.77 11.47
C ARG A 128 -9.46 -2.03 12.13
N LYS A 129 -8.60 -3.00 12.48
CA LYS A 129 -9.02 -4.23 13.16
C LYS A 129 -9.52 -3.93 14.57
N LYS A 130 -8.86 -3.03 15.30
CA LYS A 130 -9.28 -2.57 16.63
C LYS A 130 -10.66 -1.90 16.56
N ALA A 131 -10.84 -0.94 15.65
CA ALA A 131 -12.13 -0.29 15.45
C ALA A 131 -13.26 -1.27 15.11
N LYS A 132 -12.99 -2.28 14.24
CA LYS A 132 -13.95 -3.35 13.97
C LYS A 132 -14.29 -4.21 15.18
N ASN A 133 -13.31 -4.48 16.04
CA ASN A 133 -13.53 -5.28 17.26
C ASN A 133 -14.34 -4.50 18.29
N ASP A 134 -14.05 -3.21 18.46
CA ASP A 134 -14.82 -2.34 19.36
C ASP A 134 -16.27 -2.21 18.88
N LEU A 135 -16.47 -2.09 17.57
CA LEU A 135 -17.80 -2.09 16.96
C LEU A 135 -18.58 -3.40 17.16
N LYS A 136 -17.90 -4.55 17.18
CA LYS A 136 -18.54 -5.85 17.47
C LYS A 136 -19.02 -5.95 18.91
N LYS A 137 -18.33 -5.31 19.85
CA LYS A 137 -18.66 -5.29 21.28
C LYS A 137 -19.78 -4.31 21.61
N GLU A 138 -19.92 -3.26 20.81
CA GLU A 138 -20.98 -2.28 20.98
C GLU A 138 -22.35 -2.97 20.89
N THR A 139 -23.30 -2.56 21.73
CA THR A 139 -24.66 -3.11 21.75
C THR A 139 -25.66 -2.14 21.14
N ASP A 140 -25.36 -0.84 21.16
CA ASP A 140 -26.25 0.20 20.68
C ASP A 140 -26.42 0.19 19.13
N PRO A 141 -27.67 0.06 18.63
CA PRO A 141 -27.95 -0.02 17.19
C PRO A 141 -27.67 1.27 16.41
N LEU A 142 -27.68 2.46 17.04
CA LEU A 142 -27.33 3.73 16.39
C LEU A 142 -25.81 3.85 16.23
N ARG A 143 -25.04 3.49 17.27
CA ARG A 143 -23.58 3.53 17.23
C ARG A 143 -23.00 2.48 16.27
N LYS A 144 -23.70 1.35 16.08
CA LYS A 144 -23.37 0.36 15.04
C LYS A 144 -23.55 0.86 13.60
N LYS A 145 -24.44 1.81 13.38
CA LYS A 145 -24.77 2.33 12.04
C LYS A 145 -23.82 3.42 11.54
N VAL A 146 -22.95 3.98 12.39
CA VAL A 146 -21.92 4.97 12.02
C VAL A 146 -20.77 4.30 11.27
N ARG A 147 -21.10 3.68 10.13
CA ARG A 147 -20.21 2.89 9.29
C ARG A 147 -20.12 3.57 7.92
N GLN A 148 -19.35 4.65 7.83
CA GLN A 148 -18.82 5.19 6.57
C GLN A 148 -17.36 5.57 6.78
#